data_AF-A0A812ZA36-F1
#
_entry.id   AF-A0A812ZA36-F1
#
_cell.length_a   1.000
_cell.length_b   1.000
_cell.length_c   1.000
_cell.angle_alpha   90.00
_cell.angle_beta   90.00
_cell.angle_gamma   90.00
#
_symmetry.space_group_name_H-M   'P 1'
#
loop_
_entity.id
_entity.type
_entity.pdbx_description
1 polymer ?
#
loop_
_entity_poly.entity_id
_entity_poly.type
_entity_poly.pdbx_seq_one_letter_code
_entity_poly.pdbx_strand_id
1 'polypeptide(L)'
;DPTENITVVVQGQKRFRLFGPAAFPFLRPQGGLLPAISCWLSGVVPAVYSPVDAFADASYWRRTSPRPGCPAPLDVELRAGEGLYLPAGWWHAVVGSEEPNLAIVFGY
;
A
#
# COMPACT_ATOMS: atom_id res chain seq x y z
N ASP A 1 -0.22 1.91 5.84
CA ASP A 1 0.61 2.98 6.44
C ASP A 1 -0.06 3.42 7.73
N PRO A 2 0.64 3.58 8.87
CA PRO A 2 0.01 4.14 10.07
C PRO A 2 -0.30 5.64 10.00
N THR A 3 0.25 6.41 9.06
CA THR A 3 -0.01 7.85 8.95
C THR A 3 -1.11 8.18 7.95
N GLU A 4 -1.66 9.38 8.08
CA GLU A 4 -2.51 9.98 7.07
C GLU A 4 -1.62 10.53 5.94
N ASN A 5 -1.87 10.12 4.70
CA ASN A 5 -0.98 10.46 3.59
C ASN A 5 -1.72 11.19 2.47
N ILE A 6 -1.13 12.27 1.97
CA ILE A 6 -1.54 12.92 0.72
C ILE A 6 -0.41 12.72 -0.29
N THR A 7 -0.67 11.93 -1.34
CA THR A 7 0.27 11.74 -2.45
C THR A 7 -0.12 12.61 -3.62
N VAL A 8 0.81 13.42 -4.12
CA VAL A 8 0.62 14.25 -5.33
C VAL A 8 1.60 13.81 -6.40
N VAL A 9 1.10 13.48 -7.60
CA VAL A 9 1.95 13.15 -8.75
C VAL A 9 2.39 14.44 -9.42
N VAL A 10 3.71 14.66 -9.49
CA VAL A 10 4.32 15.85 -10.09
C VAL A 10 4.67 15.61 -11.56
N GLN A 11 5.08 14.38 -11.89
CA GLN A 11 5.45 14.00 -13.24
C GLN A 11 5.07 12.54 -13.52
N GLY A 12 4.65 12.27 -14.76
CA GLY A 12 4.31 10.93 -15.21
C GLY A 12 3.01 10.42 -14.58
N GLN A 13 2.98 9.11 -14.32
CA GLN A 13 1.79 8.42 -13.84
C GLN A 13 2.15 7.41 -12.73
N LYS A 14 1.24 7.25 -11.77
CA LYS A 14 1.30 6.22 -10.73
C LYS A 14 -0.01 5.44 -10.71
N ARG A 15 0.08 4.12 -10.56
CA ARG A 15 -1.07 3.24 -10.32
C ARG A 15 -1.00 2.68 -8.91
N PHE A 16 -2.07 2.89 -8.16
CA PHE A 16 -2.27 2.43 -6.80
C PHE A 16 -3.29 1.30 -6.80
N ARG A 17 -3.02 0.28 -5.99
CA ARG A 17 -4.00 -0.72 -5.59
C ARG A 17 -4.18 -0.65 -4.08
N LEU A 18 -5.37 -0.27 -3.66
CA LEU A 18 -5.70 0.08 -2.28
C LEU A 18 -6.56 -1.00 -1.64
N PHE A 19 -6.29 -1.32 -0.38
CA PHE A 19 -7.16 -2.17 0.43
C PHE A 19 -7.46 -1.49 1.76
N GLY A 20 -8.74 -1.45 2.11
CA GLY A 20 -9.16 -0.93 3.40
C GLY A 20 -8.65 -1.76 4.58
N PRO A 21 -8.69 -1.24 5.83
CA PRO A 21 -8.17 -1.92 7.01
C PRO A 21 -8.76 -3.32 7.24
N ALA A 22 -10.01 -3.55 6.82
CA ALA A 22 -10.68 -4.86 6.90
C ALA A 22 -9.99 -5.97 6.08
N ALA A 23 -9.12 -5.63 5.12
CA ALA A 23 -8.36 -6.59 4.34
C ALA A 23 -7.14 -7.17 5.10
N PHE A 24 -6.75 -6.58 6.23
CA PHE A 24 -5.57 -6.99 7.02
C PHE A 24 -5.40 -8.51 7.20
N PRO A 25 -6.39 -9.30 7.67
CA PRO A 25 -6.20 -10.74 7.91
C PRO A 25 -6.01 -11.55 6.61
N PHE A 26 -6.35 -10.98 5.46
CA PHE A 26 -6.25 -11.63 4.15
C PHE A 26 -4.94 -11.33 3.44
N LEU A 27 -4.28 -10.22 3.79
CA LEU A 27 -3.05 -9.73 3.17
C LEU A 27 -1.77 -10.33 3.78
N ARG A 28 -1.85 -11.34 4.65
CA ARG A 28 -0.69 -12.07 5.19
C ARG A 28 0.41 -11.13 5.77
N PRO A 29 0.05 -10.16 6.64
CA PRO A 29 0.97 -9.15 7.15
C PRO A 29 2.23 -9.78 7.76
N GLN A 30 3.38 -9.28 7.32
CA GLN A 30 4.70 -9.55 7.88
C GLN A 30 5.16 -8.32 8.65
N GLY A 31 5.98 -8.51 9.67
CA GLY A 31 6.44 -7.42 10.53
C GLY A 31 6.36 -7.71 12.01
N GLY A 32 5.79 -8.84 12.45
CA GLY A 32 5.95 -9.41 13.81
C GLY A 32 5.56 -8.52 15.01
N LEU A 33 5.55 -9.12 16.20
CA LEU A 33 5.29 -8.41 17.46
C LEU A 33 6.43 -7.45 17.84
N LEU A 34 7.68 -7.81 17.51
CA LEU A 34 8.88 -7.07 17.93
C LEU A 34 8.99 -5.69 17.25
N PRO A 35 8.83 -5.55 15.92
CA PRO A 35 8.74 -4.23 15.28
C PRO A 35 7.55 -3.40 15.78
N ALA A 36 6.40 -4.02 16.06
CA ALA A 36 5.25 -3.30 16.64
C ALA A 36 5.57 -2.73 18.04
N ILE A 37 6.28 -3.49 18.88
CA ILE A 37 6.77 -3.01 20.18
C ILE A 37 7.79 -1.88 20.00
N SER A 38 8.72 -2.03 19.04
CA SER A 38 9.72 -0.98 18.73
C SER A 38 9.07 0.32 18.25
N CYS A 39 7.97 0.24 17.51
CA CYS A 39 7.18 1.41 17.13
C CYS A 39 6.61 2.13 18.34
N TRP A 40 6.02 1.36 19.25
CA TRP A 40 5.37 1.91 20.42
C TRP A 40 6.37 2.57 21.38
N LEU A 41 7.58 2.02 21.51
CA LEU A 41 8.62 2.53 22.42
C LEU A 41 9.52 3.60 21.81
N SER A 42 9.74 3.59 20.50
CA SER A 42 10.78 4.43 19.87
C SER A 42 10.25 5.27 18.70
N GLY A 43 8.95 5.26 18.43
CA GLY A 43 8.35 6.02 17.32
C GLY A 43 8.76 5.52 15.93
N VAL A 44 9.38 4.34 15.84
CA VAL A 44 9.81 3.74 14.57
C VAL A 44 8.64 2.99 13.97
N VAL A 45 7.98 3.57 12.97
CA VAL A 45 6.92 2.89 12.21
C VAL A 45 7.43 1.53 11.72
N PRO A 46 6.83 0.41 12.14
CA PRO A 46 7.32 -0.89 11.74
C PRO A 46 6.95 -1.06 10.28
N ALA A 47 7.91 -1.49 9.46
CA ALA A 47 7.65 -1.87 8.08
C ALA A 47 6.76 -3.12 8.08
N VAL A 48 5.45 -2.91 8.16
CA VAL A 48 4.46 -3.94 7.93
C VAL A 48 4.30 -4.07 6.43
N TYR A 49 4.66 -5.23 5.89
CA TYR A 49 4.56 -5.51 4.46
C TYR A 49 3.77 -6.79 4.22
N SER A 50 3.36 -6.98 2.98
CA SER A 50 2.66 -8.18 2.54
C SER A 50 3.53 -8.93 1.53
N PRO A 51 3.59 -10.27 1.58
CA PRO A 51 4.18 -11.07 0.51
C PRO A 51 3.21 -11.23 -0.68
N VAL A 52 2.00 -10.68 -0.59
CA VAL A 52 1.03 -10.66 -1.66
C VAL A 52 1.52 -9.72 -2.75
N ASP A 53 1.66 -10.24 -3.96
CA ASP A 53 1.84 -9.40 -5.14
C ASP A 53 0.48 -8.82 -5.50
N ALA A 54 0.32 -7.54 -5.21
CA ALA A 54 -0.93 -6.85 -5.45
C ALA A 54 -1.27 -6.77 -6.94
N PHE A 55 -0.29 -6.81 -7.86
CA PHE A 55 -0.51 -6.62 -9.30
C PHE A 55 -0.36 -7.90 -10.13
N ALA A 56 -0.08 -9.04 -9.49
CA ALA A 56 -0.06 -10.33 -10.17
C ALA A 56 -1.42 -10.68 -10.76
N ASP A 57 -1.41 -11.33 -11.93
CA ASP A 57 -2.60 -11.93 -12.51
C ASP A 57 -3.13 -13.06 -11.62
N ALA A 58 -4.46 -13.22 -11.61
CA ALA A 58 -5.17 -14.23 -10.81
C ALA A 58 -4.75 -15.69 -11.11
N SER A 59 -3.98 -15.92 -12.18
CA SER A 59 -3.40 -17.22 -12.54
C SER A 59 -2.21 -17.63 -11.66
N TYR A 60 -1.63 -16.72 -10.87
CA TYR A 60 -0.52 -17.03 -9.95
C TYR A 60 -1.03 -17.55 -8.59
N TRP A 61 -1.30 -18.85 -8.52
CA TRP A 61 -2.02 -19.48 -7.41
C TRP A 61 -1.23 -19.65 -6.08
N ARG A 62 0.08 -19.38 -6.03
CA ARG A 62 0.90 -19.60 -4.80
C ARG A 62 0.86 -18.40 -3.84
N ARG A 63 1.62 -18.51 -2.73
CA ARG A 63 1.81 -17.64 -1.55
C ARG A 63 1.74 -16.10 -1.73
N THR A 64 1.64 -15.60 -2.96
CA THR A 64 1.58 -14.21 -3.38
C THR A 64 0.17 -13.70 -3.65
N SER A 65 -0.89 -14.49 -3.44
CA SER A 65 -2.29 -14.02 -3.54
C SER A 65 -2.93 -13.70 -2.17
N PRO A 66 -3.88 -12.74 -2.09
CA PRO A 66 -4.71 -12.54 -0.90
C PRO A 66 -5.42 -13.84 -0.50
N ARG A 67 -5.71 -14.01 0.79
CA ARG A 67 -6.53 -15.15 1.24
C ARG A 67 -7.97 -15.04 0.69
N PRO A 68 -8.66 -16.17 0.46
CA PRO A 68 -10.06 -16.16 0.06
C PRO A 68 -10.93 -15.31 0.99
N GLY A 69 -11.89 -14.58 0.42
CA GLY A 69 -12.77 -13.67 1.16
C GLY A 69 -12.21 -12.26 1.39
N CYS A 70 -11.02 -11.94 0.85
CA CYS A 70 -10.49 -10.58 0.87
C CYS A 70 -11.48 -9.61 0.18
N PRO A 71 -11.80 -8.46 0.80
CA PRO A 71 -12.53 -7.39 0.12
C PRO A 71 -11.84 -7.00 -1.19
N ALA A 72 -12.64 -6.66 -2.20
CA ALA A 72 -12.11 -6.20 -3.49
C ALA A 72 -11.24 -4.95 -3.30
N PRO A 73 -10.07 -4.88 -3.94
CA PRO A 73 -9.26 -3.67 -3.91
C PRO A 73 -9.91 -2.53 -4.68
N LEU A 74 -9.51 -1.30 -4.35
CA LEU A 74 -9.75 -0.12 -5.16
C LEU A 74 -8.50 0.18 -6.00
N ASP A 75 -8.66 0.19 -7.33
CA ASP A 75 -7.60 0.58 -8.26
C ASP A 75 -7.73 2.07 -8.60
N VAL A 76 -6.62 2.80 -8.47
CA VAL A 76 -6.55 4.24 -8.75
C VAL A 76 -5.36 4.53 -9.65
N GLU A 77 -5.60 5.29 -10.71
CA GLU A 77 -4.55 5.83 -11.58
C GLU A 77 -4.45 7.33 -11.34
N LEU A 78 -3.24 7.82 -11.07
CA LEU A 78 -2.96 9.23 -10.89
C LEU A 78 -1.97 9.72 -11.95
N ARG A 79 -2.27 10.86 -12.53
CA ARG A 79 -1.44 11.60 -13.50
C ARG A 79 -0.87 12.85 -12.86
N ALA A 80 0.10 13.46 -13.54
CA ALA A 80 0.68 14.73 -13.10
C ALA A 80 -0.40 15.78 -12.80
N GLY A 81 -0.33 16.37 -11.60
CA GLY A 81 -1.31 17.33 -11.07
C GLY A 81 -2.38 16.71 -10.18
N GLU A 82 -2.55 15.39 -10.17
CA GLU A 82 -3.56 14.71 -9.37
C GLU A 82 -3.02 14.29 -8.00
N GLY A 83 -3.94 14.21 -7.04
CA GLY A 83 -3.66 13.85 -5.66
C GLY A 83 -4.52 12.68 -5.18
N LEU A 84 -3.95 11.84 -4.32
CA LEU A 84 -4.64 10.79 -3.58
C LEU A 84 -4.47 11.05 -2.09
N TYR A 85 -5.61 11.20 -1.40
CA TYR A 85 -5.65 11.07 0.05
C TYR A 85 -5.79 9.59 0.41
N LEU A 86 -4.83 9.08 1.17
CA LEU A 86 -4.78 7.71 1.69
C LEU A 86 -4.97 7.76 3.21
N PRO A 87 -6.10 7.28 3.72
CA PRO A 87 -6.35 7.29 5.16
C PRO A 87 -5.39 6.36 5.93
N ALA A 88 -5.15 6.68 7.19
CA ALA A 88 -4.33 5.84 8.05
C ALA A 88 -4.89 4.40 8.14
N GLY A 89 -3.99 3.43 8.22
CA GLY A 89 -4.30 2.00 8.30
C GLY A 89 -4.65 1.34 6.97
N TRP A 90 -4.75 2.09 5.87
CA TRP A 90 -4.95 1.50 4.55
C TRP A 90 -3.68 0.84 4.03
N TRP A 91 -3.88 -0.29 3.36
CA TRP A 91 -2.85 -0.97 2.60
C TRP A 91 -2.83 -0.42 1.18
N HIS A 92 -1.64 -0.28 0.62
CA HIS A 92 -1.47 0.21 -0.74
C HIS A 92 -0.27 -0.47 -1.38
N ALA A 93 -0.41 -0.81 -2.65
CA ALA A 93 0.69 -1.15 -3.53
C ALA A 93 0.76 -0.11 -4.65
N VAL A 94 1.96 0.29 -5.04
CA VAL A 94 2.18 1.36 -6.02
C VAL A 94 3.14 0.89 -7.09
N VAL A 95 2.80 1.17 -8.33
CA VAL A 95 3.71 1.03 -9.48
C VAL A 95 3.77 2.34 -10.25
N GLY A 96 4.94 2.65 -10.79
CA GLY A 96 5.13 3.78 -11.71
C GLY A 96 5.08 3.34 -13.17
N SER A 97 4.97 4.31 -14.07
CA SER A 97 5.23 4.11 -15.50
C SER A 97 6.70 3.77 -15.76
N GLU A 98 6.99 3.20 -16.95
CA GLU A 98 8.37 3.05 -17.41
C GLU A 98 9.04 4.40 -17.71
N GLU A 99 8.25 5.40 -18.11
CA GLU A 99 8.70 6.78 -18.26
C GLU A 99 9.03 7.43 -16.90
N PRO A 100 9.97 8.40 -16.86
CA PRO A 100 10.29 9.13 -15.63
C PRO A 100 9.04 9.66 -14.93
N ASN A 101 8.91 9.32 -13.65
CA ASN A 101 7.77 9.69 -12.83
C ASN A 101 8.21 10.16 -11.45
N LEU A 102 7.50 11.14 -10.91
CA LEU A 102 7.80 11.79 -9.64
C LEU A 102 6.50 12.00 -8.86
N ALA A 103 6.51 11.66 -7.57
CA ALA A 103 5.43 11.96 -6.65
C ALA A 103 5.99 12.46 -5.32
N ILE A 104 5.26 13.35 -4.67
CA ILE A 104 5.56 13.86 -3.33
C ILE A 104 4.47 13.33 -2.38
N VAL A 105 4.89 12.82 -1.22
CA VAL A 105 3.98 12.32 -0.19
C VAL A 105 4.13 13.20 1.05
N PHE A 106 3.00 13.72 1.54
CA PHE A 106 2.89 14.41 2.82
C PHE A 106 2.24 13.47 3.82
N GLY A 107 2.97 13.09 4.88
CA GLY A 107 2.46 12.25 5.97
C GLY A 107 2.25 13.08 7.24
N TYR A 108 1.13 12.89 7.94
CA TYR A 108 0.81 13.54 9.21
C TYR A 108 0.12 12.61 10.21
#